data_AF-A0A960VPI7-F1
#
_entry.id   AF-A0A960VPI7-F1
#
_cell.length_a   1.000
_cell.length_b   1.000
_cell.length_c   1.000
_cell.angle_alpha   90.00
_cell.angle_beta   90.00
_cell.angle_gamma   90.00
#
_symmetry.space_group_name_H-M   'P 1'
#
loop_
_entity.id
_entity.type
_entity.pdbx_description
1 polymer ?
#
loop_
_entity_poly.entity_id
_entity_poly.type
_entity_poly.pdbx_seq_one_letter_code
_entity_poly.pdbx_strand_id
1 'polypeptide(L)'
;NVLVFPPVFGGAGLYRQVLGESGLQNLRRWVEAGGTAIGLAGGARLLADPALELTRTRFRDQVVEEYPSPVWSIPARSAEAAGRPSATGWRVPAEAKEGTKSADRSGAGADPCDVAPLLGPGARFFAVGHEQGTALAGGPQAMDAWLADVLPAGRQAPEEGDRRGADARLRRMMPQGALLRAELDGENWLTWGLPAEITVWFGSSDPLIAAPPVAVAAGFADLERLHLGGLLWPEAAARLAHTAYATREAVGRGQVILFAEHPGYRRWVVESERLLANAILLGPGLGTRWSAPW
;
A
#
# COMPACT_ATOMS: atom_id res chain seq x y z
N ASN A 1 -1.33 -22.69 -19.09
CA ASN A 1 -1.08 -21.35 -19.67
C ASN A 1 -1.04 -20.27 -18.59
N VAL A 2 -0.16 -20.45 -17.62
CA VAL A 2 0.03 -19.51 -16.50
C VAL A 2 1.51 -19.25 -16.34
N LEU A 3 1.90 -17.99 -16.20
CA LEU A 3 3.23 -17.58 -15.75
C LEU A 3 3.09 -16.80 -14.45
N VAL A 4 3.83 -17.22 -13.43
CA VAL A 4 3.86 -16.54 -12.12
C VAL A 4 5.17 -15.79 -12.00
N PHE A 5 5.09 -14.51 -11.66
CA PHE A 5 6.21 -13.60 -11.44
C PHE A 5 6.32 -13.35 -9.93
N PRO A 6 7.12 -14.16 -9.21
CA PRO A 6 7.32 -13.96 -7.77
C PRO A 6 8.13 -12.68 -7.47
N PRO A 7 8.19 -12.23 -6.21
CA PRO A 7 9.21 -11.27 -5.79
C PRO A 7 10.60 -11.89 -5.99
N VAL A 8 11.51 -11.14 -6.59
CA VAL A 8 12.91 -11.50 -6.76
C VAL A 8 13.80 -10.45 -6.13
N PHE A 9 14.97 -10.87 -5.64
CA PHE A 9 15.99 -9.92 -5.19
C PHE A 9 16.42 -9.04 -6.38
N GLY A 10 16.35 -7.72 -6.26
CA GLY A 10 16.51 -6.78 -7.39
C GLY A 10 15.21 -6.35 -8.09
N GLY A 11 14.07 -6.92 -7.70
CA GLY A 11 12.74 -6.47 -8.11
C GLY A 11 12.50 -6.46 -9.63
N ALA A 12 11.68 -5.52 -10.10
CA ALA A 12 11.35 -5.36 -11.51
C ALA A 12 12.59 -5.09 -12.40
N GLY A 13 13.65 -4.50 -11.84
CA GLY A 13 14.90 -4.23 -12.57
C GLY A 13 15.60 -5.52 -13.01
N LEU A 14 15.67 -6.53 -12.13
CA LEU A 14 16.26 -7.82 -12.48
C LEU A 14 15.47 -8.51 -13.60
N TYR A 15 14.13 -8.45 -13.55
CA TYR A 15 13.30 -9.01 -14.61
C TYR A 15 13.58 -8.37 -15.97
N ARG A 16 13.74 -7.04 -16.04
CA ARG A 16 14.10 -6.35 -17.28
C ARG A 16 15.46 -6.79 -17.80
N GLN A 17 16.44 -6.90 -16.92
CA GLN A 17 17.77 -7.34 -17.28
C GLN A 17 17.77 -8.75 -17.88
N VAL A 18 17.01 -9.67 -17.27
CA VAL A 18 16.97 -11.08 -17.68
C VAL A 18 16.13 -11.29 -18.95
N LEU A 19 14.95 -10.66 -19.03
CA LEU A 19 14.04 -10.83 -20.18
C LEU A 19 14.52 -10.03 -21.40
N GLY A 20 15.11 -8.85 -21.17
CA GLY A 20 15.40 -7.88 -22.21
C GLY A 20 14.13 -7.40 -22.94
N GLU A 21 14.31 -6.49 -23.89
CA GLU A 21 13.20 -5.93 -24.67
C GLU A 21 12.44 -7.01 -25.45
N SER A 22 13.16 -7.95 -26.08
CA SER A 22 12.52 -9.03 -26.84
C SER A 22 11.71 -9.98 -25.96
N GLY A 23 12.18 -10.29 -24.74
CA GLY A 23 11.45 -11.13 -23.80
C GLY A 23 10.20 -10.43 -23.26
N LEU A 24 10.27 -9.14 -22.97
CA LEU A 24 9.13 -8.33 -22.56
C LEU A 24 8.05 -8.24 -23.65
N GLN A 25 8.46 -8.04 -24.90
CA GLN A 25 7.54 -8.06 -26.05
C GLN A 25 6.91 -9.44 -26.27
N ASN A 26 7.69 -10.52 -26.12
CA ASN A 26 7.17 -11.88 -26.19
C ASN A 26 6.17 -12.16 -25.08
N LEU A 27 6.44 -11.70 -23.85
CA LEU A 27 5.52 -11.79 -22.73
C LEU A 27 4.21 -11.07 -23.04
N ARG A 28 4.28 -9.84 -23.55
CA ARG A 28 3.09 -9.08 -23.95
C ARG A 28 2.25 -9.83 -24.99
N ARG A 29 2.87 -10.26 -26.09
CA ARG A 29 2.19 -11.04 -27.14
C ARG A 29 1.59 -12.33 -26.59
N TRP A 30 2.28 -13.01 -25.69
CA TRP A 30 1.79 -14.24 -25.07
C TRP A 30 0.56 -14.01 -24.19
N VAL A 31 0.55 -12.93 -23.39
CA VAL A 31 -0.63 -12.54 -22.61
C VAL A 31 -1.79 -12.20 -23.55
N GLU A 32 -1.58 -11.32 -24.53
CA GLU A 32 -2.60 -10.92 -25.52
C GLU A 32 -3.19 -12.14 -26.27
N ALA A 33 -2.40 -13.19 -26.47
CA ALA A 33 -2.82 -14.40 -27.16
C ALA A 33 -3.67 -15.37 -26.32
N GLY A 34 -3.84 -15.16 -25.01
CA GLY A 34 -4.58 -16.05 -24.12
C GLY A 34 -3.82 -16.48 -22.86
N GLY A 35 -2.63 -15.92 -22.61
CA GLY A 35 -1.85 -16.19 -21.42
C GLY A 35 -2.43 -15.55 -20.16
N THR A 36 -2.28 -16.22 -19.01
CA THR A 36 -2.53 -15.63 -17.69
C THR A 36 -1.20 -15.30 -17.02
N ALA A 37 -0.90 -14.00 -16.85
CA ALA A 37 0.28 -13.55 -16.11
C ALA A 37 -0.13 -13.14 -14.68
N ILE A 38 0.53 -13.73 -13.68
CA ILE A 38 0.25 -13.47 -12.26
C ILE A 38 1.47 -12.83 -11.64
N GLY A 39 1.35 -11.58 -11.18
CA GLY A 39 2.41 -10.86 -10.51
C GLY A 39 2.23 -10.84 -9.01
N LEU A 40 3.28 -11.18 -8.25
CA LEU A 40 3.30 -11.14 -6.79
C LEU A 40 4.30 -10.09 -6.32
N ALA A 41 3.88 -9.13 -5.49
CA ALA A 41 4.75 -8.11 -4.91
C ALA A 41 5.69 -7.45 -5.96
N GLY A 42 7.01 -7.64 -5.85
CA GLY A 42 7.98 -7.12 -6.83
C GLY A 42 7.77 -7.59 -8.28
N GLY A 43 7.23 -8.80 -8.49
CA GLY A 43 6.85 -9.28 -9.82
C GLY A 43 5.56 -8.65 -10.34
N ALA A 44 4.64 -8.26 -9.44
CA ALA A 44 3.50 -7.43 -9.82
C ALA A 44 3.96 -6.06 -10.33
N ARG A 45 5.02 -5.50 -9.74
CA ARG A 45 5.60 -4.22 -10.16
C ARG A 45 6.17 -4.23 -11.57
N LEU A 46 6.68 -5.38 -12.05
CA LEU A 46 7.06 -5.55 -13.45
C LEU A 46 5.84 -5.48 -14.37
N LEU A 47 4.81 -6.28 -14.07
CA LEU A 47 3.62 -6.39 -14.92
C LEU A 47 2.78 -5.11 -14.93
N ALA A 48 2.81 -4.35 -13.83
CA ALA A 48 2.20 -3.03 -13.70
C ALA A 48 2.98 -1.91 -14.41
N ASP A 49 4.11 -2.21 -15.04
CA ASP A 49 4.89 -1.17 -15.70
C ASP A 49 4.15 -0.59 -16.91
N PRO A 50 4.04 0.75 -17.00
CA PRO A 50 3.36 1.41 -18.12
C PRO A 50 3.89 0.98 -19.50
N ALA A 51 5.19 0.71 -19.64
CA ALA A 51 5.81 0.35 -20.92
C ALA A 51 5.34 -1.01 -21.47
N LEU A 52 4.82 -1.89 -20.61
CA LEU A 52 4.27 -3.18 -21.05
C LEU A 52 2.82 -3.07 -21.51
N GLU A 53 2.11 -2.01 -21.13
CA GLU A 53 0.70 -1.77 -21.47
C GLU A 53 -0.23 -2.96 -21.13
N LEU A 54 0.13 -3.74 -20.12
CA LEU A 54 -0.61 -4.96 -19.73
C LEU A 54 -1.75 -4.68 -18.75
N THR A 55 -1.71 -3.58 -18.02
CA THR A 55 -2.76 -3.21 -17.07
C THR A 55 -2.73 -1.72 -16.84
N ARG A 56 -3.84 -1.16 -16.34
CA ARG A 56 -3.94 0.20 -15.79
C ARG A 56 -3.66 0.26 -14.29
N THR A 57 -3.57 -0.88 -13.61
CA THR A 57 -3.17 -0.92 -12.20
C THR A 57 -1.74 -0.41 -12.05
N ARG A 58 -1.50 0.51 -11.11
CA ARG A 58 -0.18 1.05 -10.81
C ARG A 58 0.14 0.92 -9.33
N PHE A 59 1.42 0.93 -8.98
CA PHE A 59 1.79 1.19 -7.59
C PHE A 59 1.64 2.67 -7.30
N ARG A 60 1.22 3.02 -6.07
CA ARG A 60 0.93 4.42 -5.70
C ARG A 60 2.07 5.38 -6.02
N ASP A 61 3.32 4.98 -5.78
CA ASP A 61 4.50 5.81 -6.05
C ASP A 61 4.70 6.16 -7.54
N GLN A 62 4.08 5.41 -8.46
CA GLN A 62 4.09 5.69 -9.90
C GLN A 62 3.03 6.71 -10.33
N VAL A 63 1.98 6.89 -9.52
CA VAL A 63 0.81 7.74 -9.83
C VAL A 63 0.53 8.76 -8.73
N VAL A 64 1.53 9.12 -7.94
CA VAL A 64 1.39 10.05 -6.82
C VAL A 64 0.91 11.44 -7.24
N GLU A 65 1.16 11.84 -8.49
CA GLU A 65 0.67 13.12 -9.03
C GLU A 65 -0.84 13.11 -9.28
N GLU A 66 -1.38 11.97 -9.70
CA GLU A 66 -2.82 11.80 -9.96
C GLU A 66 -3.57 11.43 -8.67
N TYR A 67 -2.95 10.58 -7.85
CA TYR A 67 -3.49 10.10 -6.58
C TYR A 67 -2.50 10.37 -5.43
N PRO A 68 -2.37 11.64 -4.98
CA PRO A 68 -1.56 12.01 -3.83
C PRO A 68 -1.83 11.12 -2.62
N SER A 69 -0.77 10.77 -1.90
CA SER A 69 -0.90 9.97 -0.68
C SER A 69 -1.63 10.76 0.40
N PRO A 70 -2.65 10.18 1.07
CA PRO A 70 -3.20 10.80 2.26
C PRO A 70 -2.13 10.88 3.35
N VAL A 71 -2.08 12.00 4.07
CA VAL A 71 -1.05 12.26 5.07
C VAL A 71 -1.65 12.19 6.46
N TRP A 72 -1.15 11.27 7.26
CA TRP A 72 -1.45 11.18 8.68
C TRP A 72 -0.22 11.49 9.52
N SER A 73 0.29 12.71 9.41
CA SER A 73 1.45 13.15 10.18
C SER A 73 1.19 14.53 10.78
N ILE A 74 1.93 14.84 11.85
CA ILE A 74 1.93 16.20 12.39
C ILE A 74 2.46 17.22 11.38
N PRO A 75 1.97 18.47 11.42
CA PRO A 75 2.56 19.56 10.63
C PRO A 75 4.03 19.75 10.96
N ALA A 76 4.84 20.10 9.95
CA ALA A 76 6.28 20.26 10.12
C ALA A 76 6.64 21.33 11.17
N ARG A 77 5.89 22.43 11.22
CA ARG A 77 6.07 23.48 12.24
C ARG A 77 5.91 22.95 13.66
N SER A 78 4.93 22.06 13.88
CA SER A 78 4.73 21.40 15.18
C SER A 78 5.90 20.47 15.51
N ALA A 79 6.42 19.73 14.52
CA ALA A 79 7.59 18.87 14.70
C ALA A 79 8.87 19.68 15.02
N GLU A 80 9.07 20.83 14.36
CA GLU A 80 10.19 21.74 14.60
C GLU A 80 10.12 22.38 15.98
N ALA A 81 8.94 22.88 16.37
CA ALA A 81 8.70 23.46 17.68
C ALA A 81 8.94 22.43 18.82
N ALA A 82 8.63 21.16 18.56
CA ALA A 82 8.90 20.08 19.49
C ALA A 82 10.41 19.75 19.64
N GLY A 83 11.29 20.23 18.76
CA GLY A 83 12.74 20.05 18.86
C GLY A 83 13.23 18.66 18.45
N ARG A 84 14.55 18.48 18.31
CA ARG A 84 15.14 17.21 17.87
C ARG A 84 15.26 16.20 19.02
N PRO A 85 14.99 14.90 18.76
CA PRO A 85 15.36 13.86 19.71
C PRO A 85 16.88 13.80 19.85
N SER A 86 17.38 13.58 21.06
CA SER A 86 18.79 13.32 21.31
C SER A 86 19.11 11.83 21.12
N ALA A 87 20.40 11.49 21.06
CA ALA A 87 20.86 10.11 20.95
C ALA A 87 20.50 9.22 22.16
N THR A 88 19.94 9.78 23.24
CA THR A 88 19.44 9.02 24.39
C THR A 88 17.97 8.61 24.23
N GLY A 89 17.31 9.00 23.13
CA GLY A 89 15.87 8.84 22.93
C GLY A 89 15.04 9.93 23.62
N TRP A 90 15.66 10.79 24.43
CA TRP A 90 15.01 11.95 25.06
C TRP A 90 15.24 13.21 24.24
N ARG A 91 14.30 14.14 24.22
CA ARG A 91 14.53 15.44 23.60
C ARG A 91 15.49 16.28 24.45
N VAL A 92 16.32 17.07 23.80
CA VAL A 92 17.02 18.17 24.48
C VAL A 92 16.00 19.30 24.61
N PRO A 93 15.57 19.70 25.82
CA PRO A 93 14.70 20.86 25.97
C PRO A 93 15.37 22.06 25.30
N ALA A 94 14.63 22.80 24.47
CA ALA A 94 15.13 24.08 23.98
C ALA A 94 15.40 24.98 25.18
N GLU A 95 16.57 25.63 25.23
CA GLU A 95 16.88 26.62 26.27
C GLU A 95 15.75 27.65 26.30
N ALA A 96 15.04 27.72 27.42
CA ALA A 96 13.92 28.63 27.58
C ALA A 96 14.45 30.07 27.45
N LYS A 97 14.06 30.77 26.38
CA LYS A 97 14.26 32.22 26.31
C LYS A 97 13.36 32.86 27.38
N GLU A 98 13.98 33.43 28.41
CA GLU A 98 13.28 34.18 29.45
C GLU A 98 12.38 35.26 28.82
N GLY A 99 11.06 35.13 28.98
CA GLY A 99 10.10 36.20 28.68
C GLY A 99 8.87 35.85 27.86
N THR A 100 8.76 34.65 27.26
CA THR A 100 7.54 34.31 26.49
C THR A 100 6.46 33.70 27.40
N LYS A 101 5.38 34.45 27.64
CA LYS A 101 4.19 33.94 28.34
C LYS A 101 3.62 32.75 27.57
N SER A 102 3.64 31.59 28.20
CA SER A 102 2.97 30.34 27.81
C SER A 102 1.46 30.61 27.62
N ALA A 103 1.03 30.90 26.40
CA ALA A 103 -0.37 30.92 26.03
C ALA A 103 -0.92 29.48 25.97
N ASP A 104 -2.07 29.29 26.61
CA ASP A 104 -2.94 28.10 26.64
C ASP A 104 -2.32 26.73 26.88
N ARG A 105 -2.39 26.30 28.15
CA ARG A 105 -2.37 24.89 28.57
C ARG A 105 -3.78 24.37 28.83
N SER A 106 -4.71 24.54 27.89
CA SER A 106 -6.02 23.88 27.97
C SER A 106 -6.19 22.91 26.80
N GLY A 107 -5.83 21.65 27.08
CA GLY A 107 -6.01 20.48 26.22
C GLY A 107 -4.72 19.70 25.91
N ALA A 108 -3.55 20.31 26.10
CA ALA A 108 -2.31 19.95 25.42
C ALA A 108 -1.18 19.53 26.39
N GLY A 109 -1.14 18.25 26.77
CA GLY A 109 -0.07 17.67 27.58
C GLY A 109 0.72 16.53 26.91
N ALA A 110 0.25 16.00 25.78
CA ALA A 110 0.95 14.95 25.04
C ALA A 110 1.82 15.56 23.94
N ASP A 111 3.05 15.07 23.80
CA ASP A 111 3.96 15.46 22.72
C ASP A 111 3.30 15.13 21.37
N PRO A 112 3.29 16.05 20.37
CA PRO A 112 2.72 15.78 19.05
C PRO A 112 3.35 14.57 18.35
N CYS A 113 4.57 14.15 18.71
CA CYS A 113 5.22 12.96 18.18
C CYS A 113 4.97 11.68 19.00
N ASP A 114 4.30 11.76 20.17
CA ASP A 114 3.93 10.58 20.97
C ASP A 114 2.69 9.91 20.36
N VAL A 115 2.84 9.45 19.11
CA VAL A 115 1.81 8.74 18.37
C VAL A 115 2.01 7.26 18.59
N ALA A 116 1.12 6.63 19.36
CA ALA A 116 1.13 5.18 19.53
C ALA A 116 0.82 4.47 18.19
N PRO A 117 1.50 3.35 17.87
CA PRO A 117 1.15 2.56 16.71
C PRO A 117 -0.28 2.02 16.85
N LEU A 118 -0.98 1.82 15.73
CA LEU A 118 -2.34 1.27 15.75
C LEU A 118 -2.34 -0.08 16.48
N LEU A 119 -3.24 -0.23 17.45
CA LEU A 119 -3.47 -1.48 18.18
C LEU A 119 -4.69 -2.19 17.63
N GLY A 120 -4.48 -3.23 16.84
CA GLY A 120 -5.53 -4.04 16.25
C GLY A 120 -6.11 -5.04 17.26
N PRO A 121 -7.26 -5.68 16.96
CA PRO A 121 -7.91 -6.64 17.84
C PRO A 121 -7.00 -7.79 18.33
N GLY A 122 -5.98 -8.16 17.54
CA GLY A 122 -5.00 -9.17 17.94
C GLY A 122 -4.14 -8.79 19.15
N ALA A 123 -4.00 -7.50 19.46
CA ALA A 123 -3.26 -7.02 20.63
C ALA A 123 -4.06 -7.11 21.94
N ARG A 124 -5.39 -7.33 21.87
CA ARG A 124 -6.31 -7.26 23.02
C ARG A 124 -5.91 -8.16 24.18
N PHE A 125 -5.37 -9.34 23.89
CA PHE A 125 -4.91 -10.28 24.93
C PHE A 125 -3.69 -9.76 25.71
N PHE A 126 -2.88 -8.89 25.10
CA PHE A 126 -1.66 -8.34 25.71
C PHE A 126 -1.87 -6.93 26.28
N ALA A 127 -2.97 -6.27 25.90
CA ALA A 127 -3.31 -4.91 26.30
C ALA A 127 -4.62 -4.87 27.12
N VAL A 128 -4.82 -5.86 27.99
CA VAL A 128 -5.99 -5.92 28.89
C VAL A 128 -6.02 -4.68 29.79
N GLY A 129 -7.16 -3.99 29.83
CA GLY A 129 -7.32 -2.74 30.60
C GLY A 129 -6.86 -1.47 29.87
N HIS A 130 -6.30 -1.59 28.66
CA HIS A 130 -6.02 -0.46 27.78
C HIS A 130 -7.04 -0.41 26.64
N GLU A 131 -7.43 0.80 26.23
CA GLU A 131 -8.25 0.99 25.03
C GLU A 131 -7.56 0.34 23.82
N GLN A 132 -8.35 -0.38 23.03
CA GLN A 132 -7.91 -1.00 21.78
C GLN A 132 -8.18 -0.04 20.63
N GLY A 133 -7.31 -0.07 19.63
CA GLY A 133 -7.25 0.99 18.62
C GLY A 133 -6.49 2.19 19.16
N THR A 134 -5.57 2.73 18.37
CA THR A 134 -5.03 4.06 18.69
C THR A 134 -6.12 5.05 18.40
N ALA A 135 -6.45 5.90 19.37
CA ALA A 135 -7.30 7.06 19.13
C ALA A 135 -6.63 7.94 18.07
N LEU A 136 -7.08 7.78 16.83
CA LEU A 136 -6.64 8.57 15.70
C LEU A 136 -7.25 9.97 15.86
N ALA A 137 -6.44 10.92 16.32
CA ALA A 137 -6.88 12.31 16.44
C ALA A 137 -6.90 12.99 15.05
N GLY A 138 -8.06 13.52 14.66
CA GLY A 138 -8.26 14.12 13.34
C GLY A 138 -8.48 13.08 12.23
N GLY A 139 -8.53 13.52 10.98
CA GLY A 139 -8.58 12.66 9.78
C GLY A 139 -7.30 12.78 8.95
N PRO A 140 -7.14 11.98 7.89
CA PRO A 140 -6.01 12.12 6.99
C PRO A 140 -6.11 13.47 6.27
N GLN A 141 -4.99 14.16 6.12
CA GLN A 141 -4.91 15.44 5.42
C GLN A 141 -4.50 15.23 3.96
N ALA A 142 -4.97 16.10 3.07
CA ALA A 142 -4.48 16.14 1.71
C ALA A 142 -2.99 16.52 1.69
N MET A 143 -2.18 15.82 0.89
CA MET A 143 -0.73 16.03 0.83
C MET A 143 -0.36 17.48 0.49
N ASP A 144 -1.07 18.10 -0.44
CA ASP A 144 -0.78 19.48 -0.86
C ASP A 144 -1.06 20.49 0.27
N ALA A 145 -2.10 20.26 1.07
CA ALA A 145 -2.38 21.07 2.25
C ALA A 145 -1.30 20.88 3.33
N TRP A 146 -0.84 19.65 3.53
CA TRP A 146 0.25 19.34 4.47
C TRP A 146 1.60 19.95 4.03
N LEU A 147 1.86 19.99 2.73
CA LEU A 147 3.09 20.57 2.16
C LEU A 147 3.10 22.10 2.20
N ALA A 148 1.94 22.76 2.16
CA ALA A 148 1.84 24.22 2.13
C ALA A 148 2.65 24.92 3.25
N ASP A 149 2.76 24.28 4.41
CA ASP A 149 3.49 24.81 5.57
C ASP A 149 5.01 24.83 5.41
N VAL A 150 5.56 24.02 4.50
CA VAL A 150 7.01 23.80 4.30
C VAL A 150 7.51 24.27 2.94
N LEU A 151 6.63 24.86 2.11
CA LEU A 151 7.04 25.38 0.81
C LEU A 151 8.04 26.55 0.98
N PRO A 152 9.05 26.67 0.10
CA PRO A 152 9.93 27.82 0.07
C PRO A 152 9.18 29.15 -0.09
N ALA A 153 9.75 30.23 0.47
CA ALA A 153 9.14 31.56 0.38
C ALA A 153 8.86 31.97 -1.08
N GLY A 154 7.64 32.43 -1.34
CA GLY A 154 7.18 32.84 -2.68
C GLY A 154 6.55 31.72 -3.52
N ARG A 155 6.60 30.45 -3.09
CA ARG A 155 5.91 29.34 -3.76
C ARG A 155 4.50 29.16 -3.18
N GLN A 156 3.49 29.10 -4.07
CA GLN A 156 2.07 29.00 -3.68
C GLN A 156 1.51 27.56 -3.72
N ALA A 157 2.14 26.65 -4.47
CA ALA A 157 1.69 25.27 -4.62
C ALA A 157 2.90 24.31 -4.70
N PRO A 158 2.76 23.06 -4.21
CA PRO A 158 3.81 22.06 -4.31
C PRO A 158 4.00 21.61 -5.77
N GLU A 159 5.25 21.34 -6.12
CA GLU A 159 5.63 20.75 -7.40
C GLU A 159 5.74 19.22 -7.31
N GLU A 160 5.88 18.55 -8.47
CA GLU A 160 6.06 17.10 -8.56
C GLU A 160 7.22 16.60 -7.66
N GLY A 161 8.33 17.33 -7.61
CA GLY A 161 9.46 16.99 -6.73
C GLY A 161 9.09 17.00 -5.24
N ASP A 162 8.27 17.96 -4.82
CA ASP A 162 7.82 18.11 -3.43
C ASP A 162 6.90 16.93 -3.04
N ARG A 163 5.95 16.59 -3.92
CA ARG A 163 5.03 15.45 -3.75
C ARG A 163 5.76 14.12 -3.71
N ARG A 164 6.68 13.87 -4.65
CA ARG A 164 7.52 12.66 -4.66
C ARG A 164 8.40 12.56 -3.42
N GLY A 165 8.96 13.68 -2.94
CA GLY A 165 9.74 13.73 -1.71
C GLY A 165 8.91 13.40 -0.46
N ALA A 166 7.72 13.98 -0.35
CA ALA A 166 6.77 13.68 0.72
C ALA A 166 6.33 12.22 0.71
N ASP A 167 5.98 11.69 -0.46
CA ASP A 167 5.59 10.29 -0.62
C ASP A 167 6.72 9.33 -0.21
N ALA A 168 7.95 9.60 -0.64
CA ALA A 168 9.12 8.81 -0.25
C ALA A 168 9.37 8.83 1.27
N ARG A 169 9.03 9.93 1.97
CA ARG A 169 9.07 9.98 3.44
C ARG A 169 7.99 9.08 4.05
N LEU A 170 6.75 9.19 3.58
CA LEU A 170 5.62 8.41 4.11
C LEU A 170 5.82 6.90 3.92
N ARG A 171 6.43 6.49 2.80
CA ARG A 171 6.77 5.07 2.56
C ARG A 171 7.69 4.44 3.60
N ARG A 172 8.47 5.24 4.33
CA ARG A 172 9.34 4.73 5.41
C ARG A 172 8.54 4.23 6.61
N MET A 173 7.30 4.67 6.75
CA MET A 173 6.37 4.24 7.81
C MET A 173 5.57 3.00 7.41
N MET A 174 5.73 2.49 6.18
CA MET A 174 5.04 1.28 5.73
C MET A 174 5.42 0.08 6.60
N PRO A 175 4.46 -0.79 6.94
CA PRO A 175 4.70 -1.89 7.85
C PRO A 175 5.68 -2.90 7.24
N GLN A 176 6.42 -3.56 8.12
CA GLN A 176 7.24 -4.71 7.78
C GLN A 176 6.63 -5.96 8.42
N GLY A 177 5.48 -6.36 7.89
CA GLY A 177 4.78 -7.58 8.26
C GLY A 177 3.57 -7.40 9.17
N ALA A 178 2.70 -6.45 8.84
CA ALA A 178 1.41 -6.31 9.49
C ALA A 178 0.40 -7.34 8.96
N LEU A 179 -0.55 -7.72 9.82
CA LEU A 179 -1.73 -8.48 9.44
C LEU A 179 -2.88 -7.50 9.25
N LEU A 180 -3.42 -7.47 8.04
CA LEU A 180 -4.41 -6.50 7.61
C LEU A 180 -5.67 -7.20 7.13
N ARG A 181 -6.79 -6.49 7.22
CA ARG A 181 -8.08 -6.93 6.67
C ARG A 181 -8.16 -6.56 5.19
N ALA A 182 -8.51 -7.54 4.36
CA ALA A 182 -8.90 -7.32 2.97
C ALA A 182 -10.36 -7.75 2.76
N GLU A 183 -11.13 -6.87 2.15
CA GLU A 183 -12.53 -7.10 1.76
C GLU A 183 -12.56 -7.65 0.33
N LEU A 184 -13.36 -8.69 0.11
CA LEU A 184 -13.41 -9.44 -1.14
C LEU A 184 -14.66 -9.09 -1.94
N ASP A 185 -14.48 -8.92 -3.25
CA ASP A 185 -15.60 -8.84 -4.19
C ASP A 185 -16.15 -10.26 -4.44
N GLY A 186 -17.34 -10.54 -3.90
CA GLY A 186 -17.99 -11.86 -3.99
C GLY A 186 -18.43 -12.25 -5.40
N GLU A 187 -18.58 -11.29 -6.31
CA GLU A 187 -18.93 -11.55 -7.71
C GLU A 187 -17.69 -11.92 -8.55
N ASN A 188 -16.49 -11.65 -8.03
CA ASN A 188 -15.25 -11.96 -8.71
C ASN A 188 -14.85 -13.41 -8.48
N TRP A 189 -14.71 -14.19 -9.55
CA TRP A 189 -14.35 -15.61 -9.47
C TRP A 189 -13.01 -15.88 -8.75
N LEU A 190 -12.13 -14.88 -8.64
CA LEU A 190 -10.91 -15.00 -7.84
C LEU A 190 -11.22 -15.32 -6.38
N THR A 191 -12.33 -14.82 -5.85
CA THR A 191 -12.68 -14.92 -4.42
C THR A 191 -13.55 -16.13 -4.09
N TRP A 192 -13.88 -16.97 -5.07
CA TRP A 192 -14.76 -18.13 -4.83
C TRP A 192 -14.19 -19.11 -3.79
N GLY A 193 -15.05 -19.50 -2.86
CA GLY A 193 -14.70 -20.36 -1.72
C GLY A 193 -13.99 -19.62 -0.59
N LEU A 194 -13.93 -18.29 -0.61
CA LEU A 194 -13.49 -17.45 0.49
C LEU A 194 -14.67 -16.70 1.14
N PRO A 195 -14.56 -16.30 2.42
CA PRO A 195 -15.51 -15.39 3.04
C PRO A 195 -15.44 -13.98 2.44
N ALA A 196 -16.39 -13.12 2.78
CA ALA A 196 -16.41 -11.72 2.32
C ALA A 196 -15.19 -10.90 2.76
N GLU A 197 -14.49 -11.33 3.82
CA GLU A 197 -13.32 -10.64 4.34
C GLU A 197 -12.27 -11.65 4.78
N ILE A 198 -11.02 -11.40 4.44
CA ILE A 198 -9.89 -12.26 4.77
C ILE A 198 -8.80 -11.48 5.49
N THR A 199 -7.92 -12.21 6.17
CA THR A 199 -6.66 -11.67 6.65
C THR A 199 -5.64 -11.72 5.52
N VAL A 200 -4.77 -10.72 5.43
CA VAL A 200 -3.62 -10.71 4.53
C VAL A 200 -2.37 -10.28 5.30
N TRP A 201 -1.23 -10.86 4.94
CA TRP A 201 0.06 -10.36 5.38
C TRP A 201 0.55 -9.27 4.43
N PHE A 202 1.11 -8.19 4.98
CA PHE A 202 1.64 -7.10 4.18
C PHE A 202 2.99 -6.59 4.72
N GLY A 203 4.01 -6.57 3.85
CA GLY A 203 5.34 -6.05 4.16
C GLY A 203 5.97 -5.21 3.05
N SER A 204 5.18 -4.83 2.04
CA SER A 204 5.65 -4.06 0.88
C SER A 204 5.63 -2.55 1.15
N SER A 205 6.27 -1.78 0.27
CA SER A 205 6.38 -0.32 0.41
C SER A 205 5.21 0.46 -0.19
N ASP A 206 4.40 -0.17 -1.05
CA ASP A 206 3.35 0.54 -1.78
C ASP A 206 2.15 -0.36 -2.08
N PRO A 207 0.91 0.19 -2.00
CA PRO A 207 -0.29 -0.49 -2.46
C PRO A 207 -0.47 -0.41 -3.97
N LEU A 208 -1.41 -1.23 -4.47
CA LEU A 208 -1.93 -1.13 -5.83
C LEU A 208 -3.06 -0.09 -5.90
N ILE A 209 -2.95 0.82 -6.86
CA ILE A 209 -3.98 1.78 -7.24
C ILE A 209 -4.61 1.28 -8.53
N ALA A 210 -5.91 1.07 -8.48
CA ALA A 210 -6.70 0.57 -9.59
C ALA A 210 -7.83 1.55 -9.89
N ALA A 211 -7.97 1.90 -11.16
CA ALA A 211 -9.08 2.68 -11.67
C ALA A 211 -9.87 1.83 -12.68
N PRO A 212 -11.17 2.13 -12.91
CA PRO A 212 -11.95 1.44 -13.93
C PRO A 212 -11.22 1.43 -15.28
N PRO A 213 -11.23 0.30 -16.02
CA PRO A 213 -12.06 -0.90 -15.86
C PRO A 213 -11.40 -2.05 -15.07
N VAL A 214 -10.34 -1.79 -14.29
CA VAL A 214 -9.66 -2.84 -13.51
C VAL A 214 -10.63 -3.42 -12.47
N ALA A 215 -10.75 -4.76 -12.44
CA ALA A 215 -11.51 -5.43 -11.39
C ALA A 215 -10.64 -5.56 -10.13
N VAL A 216 -11.15 -5.11 -8.99
CA VAL A 216 -10.51 -5.25 -7.67
C VAL A 216 -11.13 -6.45 -6.98
N ALA A 217 -10.44 -7.59 -7.00
CA ALA A 217 -10.91 -8.82 -6.35
C ALA A 217 -10.79 -8.75 -4.82
N ALA A 218 -9.75 -8.06 -4.32
CA ALA A 218 -9.54 -7.84 -2.91
C ALA A 218 -9.04 -6.40 -2.68
N GLY A 219 -9.75 -5.64 -1.86
CA GLY A 219 -9.37 -4.30 -1.43
C GLY A 219 -8.99 -4.28 0.05
N PHE A 220 -8.10 -3.40 0.47
CA PHE A 220 -7.86 -3.14 1.89
C PHE A 220 -9.08 -2.44 2.50
N ALA A 221 -9.47 -2.86 3.71
CA ALA A 221 -10.58 -2.26 4.44
C ALA A 221 -10.33 -0.77 4.77
N ASP A 222 -11.37 -0.12 5.31
CA ASP A 222 -11.27 1.24 5.86
C ASP A 222 -10.26 1.35 7.01
N LEU A 223 -9.88 2.59 7.35
CA LEU A 223 -8.86 2.89 8.34
C LEU A 223 -9.16 2.28 9.73
N GLU A 224 -10.44 2.22 10.12
CA GLU A 224 -10.87 1.75 11.44
C GLU A 224 -10.76 0.22 11.57
N ARG A 225 -11.00 -0.50 10.46
CA ARG A 225 -11.09 -1.97 10.43
C ARG A 225 -9.87 -2.64 9.79
N LEU A 226 -8.98 -1.87 9.17
CA LEU A 226 -7.83 -2.35 8.42
C LEU A 226 -6.85 -3.16 9.27
N HIS A 227 -6.57 -2.73 10.50
CA HIS A 227 -5.51 -3.32 11.32
C HIS A 227 -6.01 -4.52 12.13
N LEU A 228 -5.38 -5.68 11.94
CA LEU A 228 -5.68 -6.90 12.71
C LEU A 228 -4.57 -7.23 13.71
N GLY A 229 -3.31 -7.07 13.30
CA GLY A 229 -2.15 -7.35 14.15
C GLY A 229 -0.81 -6.90 13.55
N GLY A 230 0.25 -6.99 14.34
CA GLY A 230 1.58 -6.46 13.98
C GLY A 230 1.68 -4.93 14.16
N LEU A 231 2.82 -4.36 13.79
CA LEU A 231 3.06 -2.92 13.89
C LEU A 231 2.52 -2.20 12.64
N LEU A 232 1.53 -1.31 12.82
CA LEU A 232 1.01 -0.46 11.75
C LEU A 232 0.97 1.01 12.19
N TRP A 233 1.73 1.85 11.48
CA TRP A 233 1.71 3.30 11.70
C TRP A 233 0.46 3.93 11.07
N PRO A 234 -0.12 4.99 11.66
CA PRO A 234 -1.24 5.73 11.07
C PRO A 234 -0.97 6.21 9.63
N GLU A 235 0.25 6.66 9.33
CA GLU A 235 0.65 7.06 7.97
C GLU A 235 0.50 5.91 6.97
N ALA A 236 0.91 4.71 7.35
CA ALA A 236 0.81 3.54 6.49
C ALA A 236 -0.63 3.07 6.35
N ALA A 237 -1.39 3.10 7.44
CA ALA A 237 -2.80 2.74 7.42
C ALA A 237 -3.59 3.67 6.48
N ALA A 238 -3.33 4.98 6.53
CA ALA A 238 -3.93 5.95 5.61
C ALA A 238 -3.55 5.68 4.15
N ARG A 239 -2.28 5.33 3.86
CA ARG A 239 -1.85 5.00 2.49
C ARG A 239 -2.52 3.74 1.93
N LEU A 240 -2.79 2.76 2.79
CA LEU A 240 -3.31 1.44 2.44
C LEU A 240 -4.84 1.39 2.37
N ALA A 241 -5.54 2.11 3.24
CA ALA A 241 -6.99 2.06 3.32
C ALA A 241 -7.65 2.31 1.94
N HIS A 242 -8.65 1.50 1.61
CA HIS A 242 -9.39 1.56 0.33
C HIS A 242 -8.56 1.36 -0.94
N THR A 243 -7.31 0.88 -0.84
CA THR A 243 -6.49 0.52 -2.00
C THR A 243 -6.62 -0.97 -2.33
N ALA A 244 -6.12 -1.40 -3.50
CA ALA A 244 -6.25 -2.78 -3.91
C ALA A 244 -5.14 -3.67 -3.30
N TYR A 245 -5.54 -4.84 -2.82
CA TYR A 245 -4.64 -5.95 -2.50
C TYR A 245 -4.47 -6.90 -3.70
N ALA A 246 -5.56 -7.22 -4.40
CA ALA A 246 -5.54 -8.07 -5.59
C ALA A 246 -6.39 -7.46 -6.72
N THR A 247 -5.80 -7.34 -7.91
CA THR A 247 -6.48 -6.80 -9.10
C THR A 247 -6.42 -7.78 -10.26
N ARG A 248 -7.38 -7.64 -11.18
CA ARG A 248 -7.44 -8.41 -12.42
C ARG A 248 -7.87 -7.52 -13.57
N GLU A 249 -7.19 -7.66 -14.69
CA GLU A 249 -7.54 -6.98 -15.94
C GLU A 249 -7.40 -7.92 -17.14
N ALA A 250 -8.35 -7.85 -18.07
CA ALA A 250 -8.31 -8.60 -19.31
C ALA A 250 -7.40 -7.89 -20.33
N VAL A 251 -6.60 -8.67 -21.06
CA VAL A 251 -5.66 -8.14 -22.05
C VAL A 251 -5.73 -8.99 -23.32
N GLY A 252 -6.32 -8.44 -24.38
CA GLY A 252 -6.64 -9.19 -25.59
C GLY A 252 -7.49 -10.42 -25.24
N ARG A 253 -6.94 -11.61 -25.44
CA ARG A 253 -7.56 -12.88 -25.04
C ARG A 253 -7.08 -13.41 -23.70
N GLY A 254 -6.01 -12.87 -23.13
CA GLY A 254 -5.49 -13.27 -21.83
C GLY A 254 -5.86 -12.29 -20.72
N GLN A 255 -5.04 -12.28 -19.67
CA GLN A 255 -5.25 -11.43 -18.51
C GLN A 255 -3.98 -11.24 -17.69
N VAL A 256 -4.01 -10.19 -16.87
CA VAL A 256 -3.05 -9.95 -15.80
C VAL A 256 -3.76 -9.93 -14.46
N ILE A 257 -3.18 -10.63 -13.49
CA ILE A 257 -3.63 -10.65 -12.10
C ILE A 257 -2.47 -10.18 -11.23
N LEU A 258 -2.68 -9.15 -10.43
CA LEU A 258 -1.65 -8.58 -9.57
C LEU A 258 -2.02 -8.76 -8.11
N PHE A 259 -1.02 -9.07 -7.29
CA PHE A 259 -1.11 -9.03 -5.85
C PHE A 259 -0.10 -8.02 -5.29
N ALA A 260 -0.56 -7.14 -4.40
CA ALA A 260 0.27 -6.12 -3.76
C ALA A 260 1.40 -6.72 -2.92
N GLU A 261 1.19 -7.94 -2.41
CA GLU A 261 2.16 -8.74 -1.67
C GLU A 261 2.10 -10.21 -2.11
N HIS A 262 3.09 -11.04 -1.74
CA HIS A 262 3.05 -12.49 -1.98
C HIS A 262 1.99 -13.20 -1.08
N PRO A 263 0.88 -13.73 -1.62
CA PRO A 263 -0.23 -14.25 -0.81
C PRO A 263 0.09 -15.52 -0.01
N GLY A 264 1.07 -16.30 -0.48
CA GLY A 264 1.58 -17.48 0.22
C GLY A 264 2.85 -17.22 1.05
N TYR A 265 3.17 -15.97 1.40
CA TYR A 265 4.41 -15.66 2.12
C TYR A 265 4.44 -16.43 3.45
N ARG A 266 5.39 -17.36 3.59
CA ARG A 266 5.52 -18.30 4.72
C ARG A 266 4.25 -19.10 5.05
N ARG A 267 3.24 -19.08 4.17
CA ARG A 267 1.94 -19.73 4.36
C ARG A 267 1.27 -19.40 5.71
N TRP A 268 1.49 -18.17 6.21
CA TRP A 268 0.93 -17.73 7.49
C TRP A 268 -0.60 -17.61 7.44
N VAL A 269 -1.16 -17.27 6.28
CA VAL A 269 -2.59 -17.00 6.11
C VAL A 269 -3.12 -17.86 4.96
N VAL A 270 -4.01 -18.80 5.29
CA VAL A 270 -4.49 -19.83 4.37
C VAL A 270 -5.45 -19.23 3.34
N GLU A 271 -6.19 -18.20 3.74
CA GLU A 271 -7.17 -17.50 2.93
C GLU A 271 -6.51 -16.77 1.75
N SER A 272 -5.40 -16.05 1.99
CA SER A 272 -4.66 -15.39 0.91
C SER A 272 -3.96 -16.42 0.01
N GLU A 273 -3.50 -17.55 0.55
CA GLU A 273 -2.97 -18.65 -0.28
C GLU A 273 -4.04 -19.23 -1.22
N ARG A 274 -5.28 -19.39 -0.74
CA ARG A 274 -6.41 -19.83 -1.56
C ARG A 274 -6.72 -18.85 -2.69
N LEU A 275 -6.60 -17.54 -2.45
CA LEU A 275 -6.76 -16.51 -3.49
C LEU A 275 -5.73 -16.69 -4.62
N LEU A 276 -4.47 -17.01 -4.28
CA LEU A 276 -3.44 -17.36 -5.27
C LEU A 276 -3.74 -18.69 -5.98
N ALA A 277 -4.21 -19.70 -5.25
CA ALA A 277 -4.59 -20.99 -5.84
C ALA A 277 -5.72 -20.82 -6.87
N ASN A 278 -6.74 -20.01 -6.57
CA ASN A 278 -7.81 -19.67 -7.51
C ASN A 278 -7.24 -18.97 -8.77
N ALA A 279 -6.33 -18.01 -8.61
CA ALA A 279 -5.68 -17.34 -9.75
C ALA A 279 -4.93 -18.33 -10.65
N ILE A 280 -4.21 -19.29 -10.08
CA ILE A 280 -3.43 -20.29 -10.83
C ILE A 280 -4.33 -21.34 -11.50
N LEU A 281 -5.30 -21.89 -10.76
CA LEU A 281 -6.11 -23.02 -11.21
C LEU A 281 -7.29 -22.58 -12.09
N LEU A 282 -7.98 -21.51 -11.71
CA LEU A 282 -9.18 -21.03 -12.39
C LEU A 282 -8.87 -19.97 -13.46
N GLY A 283 -7.77 -19.23 -13.29
CA GLY A 283 -7.38 -18.13 -14.17
C GLY A 283 -7.47 -18.47 -15.67
N PRO A 284 -6.80 -19.54 -16.15
CA PRO A 284 -6.84 -19.92 -17.56
C PRO A 284 -8.27 -20.14 -18.10
N GLY A 285 -9.18 -20.70 -17.29
CA GLY A 285 -10.54 -21.03 -17.74
C GLY A 285 -11.52 -19.87 -17.63
N LEU A 286 -11.43 -19.06 -16.57
CA LEU A 286 -12.45 -18.06 -16.25
C LEU A 286 -12.08 -16.64 -16.70
N GLY A 287 -10.80 -16.39 -16.94
CA GLY A 287 -10.32 -15.05 -17.24
C GLY A 287 -9.65 -14.89 -18.61
N THR A 288 -9.56 -15.96 -19.39
CA THR A 288 -9.00 -15.93 -20.76
C THR A 288 -9.98 -16.49 -21.78
N ARG A 289 -9.78 -16.18 -23.05
CA ARG A 289 -10.55 -16.71 -24.17
C ARG A 289 -9.63 -17.52 -25.07
N TRP A 290 -9.92 -18.81 -25.23
CA TRP A 290 -9.21 -19.66 -26.19
C TRP A 290 -10.06 -19.76 -27.45
N SER A 291 -9.48 -19.38 -28.59
CA SER A 291 -10.01 -19.81 -29.88
C SER A 291 -9.61 -21.27 -30.04
N ALA A 292 -10.46 -22.18 -29.60
CA ALA A 292 -10.35 -23.55 -30.03
C ALA A 292 -10.76 -23.63 -31.51
N PRO A 293 -10.05 -24.40 -32.36
CA PRO A 293 -10.37 -24.51 -33.78
C PRO A 293 -11.53 -25.48 -34.08
N TRP A 294 -12.41 -25.75 -33.12
CA TRP A 294 -13.59 -26.60 -33.33
C TRP A 294 -14.88 -25.77 -33.44
#